data_AF-A0AA96ZNP3-F1
#
_entry.id   AF-A0AA96ZNP3-F1
#
_cell.length_a   1.000
_cell.length_b   1.000
_cell.length_c   1.000
_cell.angle_alpha   90.00
_cell.angle_beta   90.00
_cell.angle_gamma   90.00
#
_symmetry.space_group_name_H-M   'P 1'
#
loop_
_entity.id
_entity.type
_entity.pdbx_description
1 polymer ?
#
loop_
_entity_poly.entity_id
_entity_poly.type
_entity_poly.pdbx_seq_one_letter_code
_entity_poly.pdbx_strand_id
1 'polypeptide(L)'
;MNSIIDLFPAFLLVFIRISAFFVTIPLFGHRNVPAVHRIGFAFFLAVICFSTIDKPPSLEIDEHYMLLAFKEALVGLCLGLIAYMMIAAVQIAGSFIDFQMGFSIANVIDPQTGAQSPLIGQFIYTMALLFMLSVNAHHLLLDGIYYSFQYISVDQAFPNFGDEKFAYFIAKSFNAMFIIAFQMSAPVVASLFLVDLALGIVARTVPQLNVFVVGLPLKIAVSFIMLIVCMSVIFVVVRNVFSLTIETMRNLLALVGVS
;
A
#
# COMPACT_ATOMS: atom_id res chain seq x y z
N MET A 1 20.22 26.93 -27.17
CA MET A 1 18.92 26.31 -27.53
C MET A 1 19.02 24.79 -27.62
N ASN A 2 20.15 24.22 -28.06
CA ASN A 2 20.38 22.76 -28.08
C ASN A 2 20.40 22.12 -26.68
N SER A 3 20.89 22.82 -25.65
CA SER A 3 21.03 22.28 -24.30
C SER A 3 19.71 21.80 -23.66
N ILE A 4 18.56 22.40 -24.01
CA ILE A 4 17.26 21.95 -23.48
C ILE A 4 16.82 20.65 -24.16
N ILE A 5 17.07 20.54 -25.46
CA ILE A 5 16.74 19.36 -26.27
C ILE A 5 17.60 18.17 -25.82
N ASP A 6 18.87 18.42 -25.52
CA ASP A 6 19.83 17.40 -25.07
C ASP A 6 19.50 16.85 -23.66
N LEU A 7 18.84 17.65 -22.82
CA LEU A 7 18.44 17.30 -21.45
C LEU A 7 17.04 16.67 -21.36
N PHE A 8 16.23 16.80 -22.42
CA PHE A 8 14.86 16.32 -22.46
C PHE A 8 14.74 14.79 -22.25
N PRO A 9 15.60 13.93 -22.83
CA PRO A 9 15.55 12.48 -22.58
C PRO A 9 15.79 12.12 -21.12
N ALA A 10 16.76 12.76 -20.44
CA ALA A 10 17.02 12.52 -19.03
C ALA A 10 15.84 12.94 -18.14
N PHE A 11 15.21 14.08 -18.44
CA PHE A 11 13.98 14.51 -17.77
C PHE A 11 12.84 13.49 -17.96
N LEU A 12 12.67 12.96 -19.16
CA LEU A 12 11.61 12.01 -19.47
C LEU A 12 11.77 10.70 -18.68
N LEU A 13 13.01 10.22 -18.50
CA LEU A 13 13.31 9.06 -17.65
C LEU A 13 12.93 9.30 -16.18
N VAL A 14 13.28 10.46 -15.61
CA VAL A 14 12.86 10.87 -14.25
C VAL A 14 11.33 10.89 -14.14
N PHE A 15 10.65 11.44 -15.15
CA PHE A 15 9.21 11.49 -15.21
C PHE A 15 8.57 10.09 -15.32
N ILE A 16 9.16 9.16 -16.07
CA ILE A 16 8.71 7.77 -16.14
C ILE A 16 8.77 7.11 -14.75
N ARG A 17 9.89 7.21 -14.04
CA ARG A 17 10.03 6.61 -12.70
C ARG A 17 8.98 7.14 -11.73
N ILE A 18 8.81 8.47 -11.69
CA ILE A 18 7.85 9.12 -10.79
C ILE A 18 6.41 8.77 -11.18
N SER A 19 6.06 8.81 -12.47
CA SER A 19 4.70 8.46 -12.91
C SER A 19 4.35 7.00 -12.58
N ALA A 20 5.28 6.07 -12.81
CA ALA A 20 5.15 4.66 -12.42
C ALA A 20 4.91 4.48 -10.90
N PHE A 21 5.64 5.24 -10.08
CA PHE A 21 5.44 5.27 -8.63
C PHE A 21 4.05 5.80 -8.22
N PHE A 22 3.60 6.90 -8.83
CA PHE A 22 2.27 7.48 -8.54
C PHE A 22 1.09 6.59 -8.96
N VAL A 23 1.29 5.71 -9.95
CA VAL A 23 0.26 4.74 -10.35
C VAL A 23 0.00 3.70 -9.24
N THR A 24 1.02 3.36 -8.45
CA THR A 24 0.96 2.25 -7.48
C THR A 24 0.87 2.70 -6.03
N ILE A 25 1.28 3.93 -5.70
CA ILE A 25 1.26 4.46 -4.32
C ILE A 25 -0.17 4.45 -3.72
N PRO A 26 -0.36 4.05 -2.45
CA PRO A 26 -1.69 3.85 -1.84
C PRO A 26 -2.59 5.11 -1.75
N LEU A 27 -2.00 6.33 -1.78
CA LEU A 27 -2.75 7.58 -1.66
C LEU A 27 -3.27 8.10 -3.03
N PHE A 28 -2.44 8.03 -4.06
CA PHE A 28 -2.77 8.52 -5.41
C PHE A 28 -3.18 7.40 -6.37
N GLY A 29 -2.95 6.13 -6.03
CA GLY A 29 -3.39 4.98 -6.82
C GLY A 29 -4.90 4.73 -6.79
N HIS A 30 -5.64 5.38 -5.88
CA HIS A 30 -7.08 5.16 -5.73
C HIS A 30 -7.86 5.64 -6.95
N ARG A 31 -8.91 4.89 -7.33
CA ARG A 31 -9.83 5.20 -8.45
C ARG A 31 -10.53 6.56 -8.34
N ASN A 32 -10.49 7.16 -7.15
CA ASN A 32 -11.15 8.44 -6.86
C ASN A 32 -10.32 9.64 -7.33
N VAL A 33 -9.04 9.46 -7.66
CA VAL A 33 -8.18 10.53 -8.19
C VAL A 33 -8.11 10.40 -9.72
N PRO A 34 -8.64 11.37 -10.49
CA PRO A 34 -8.54 11.37 -11.94
C PRO A 34 -7.10 11.24 -12.43
N ALA A 35 -6.89 10.48 -13.51
CA ALA A 35 -5.57 10.24 -14.08
C ALA A 35 -4.82 11.55 -14.43
N VAL A 36 -5.55 12.57 -14.90
CA VAL A 36 -4.99 13.88 -15.26
C VAL A 36 -4.28 14.54 -14.08
N HIS A 37 -4.86 14.52 -12.88
CA HIS A 37 -4.24 15.13 -11.70
C HIS A 37 -3.00 14.34 -11.26
N ARG A 38 -3.03 13.02 -11.34
CA ARG A 38 -1.89 12.16 -10.99
C ARG A 38 -0.69 12.42 -11.89
N ILE A 39 -0.94 12.51 -13.18
CA ILE A 39 0.09 12.85 -14.18
C ILE A 39 0.61 14.26 -13.94
N GLY A 40 -0.26 15.23 -13.63
CA GLY A 40 0.14 16.59 -13.28
C GLY A 40 1.05 16.65 -12.05
N PHE A 41 0.69 15.97 -10.96
CA PHE A 41 1.55 15.89 -9.76
C PHE A 41 2.89 15.22 -10.05
N ALA A 42 2.88 14.10 -10.79
CA ALA A 42 4.11 13.42 -11.21
C ALA A 42 5.00 14.35 -12.05
N PHE A 43 4.41 15.16 -12.93
CA PHE A 43 5.15 16.10 -13.77
C PHE A 43 5.82 17.20 -12.94
N PHE A 44 5.09 17.86 -12.05
CA PHE A 44 5.68 18.90 -11.19
C PHE A 44 6.75 18.33 -10.26
N LEU A 45 6.53 17.14 -9.69
CA LEU A 45 7.54 16.49 -8.87
C LEU A 45 8.78 16.12 -9.70
N ALA A 46 8.60 15.64 -10.93
CA ALA A 46 9.71 15.35 -11.83
C ALA A 46 10.53 16.59 -12.15
N VAL A 47 9.90 17.74 -12.38
CA VAL A 47 10.60 19.02 -12.58
C VAL A 47 11.43 19.39 -11.34
N ILE A 48 10.86 19.23 -10.13
CA ILE A 48 11.56 19.52 -8.87
C ILE A 48 12.73 18.55 -8.66
N CYS A 49 12.53 17.24 -8.86
CA CYS A 49 13.61 16.27 -8.69
C CYS A 49 14.72 16.47 -9.74
N PHE A 50 14.35 16.75 -11.00
CA PHE A 50 15.31 16.97 -12.07
C PHE A 50 16.19 18.21 -11.84
N SER A 51 15.64 19.29 -11.25
CA SER A 51 16.42 20.49 -10.95
C SER A 51 17.45 20.30 -9.82
N THR A 52 17.36 19.21 -9.06
CA THR A 52 18.37 18.85 -8.05
C THR A 52 19.52 18.02 -8.60
N ILE A 53 19.48 17.62 -9.88
CA ILE A 53 20.57 16.85 -10.51
C ILE A 53 21.61 17.84 -11.05
N ASP A 54 22.77 17.93 -10.39
CA ASP A 54 23.83 18.89 -10.71
C ASP A 54 24.35 18.78 -12.16
N LYS A 55 24.45 17.55 -12.67
CA LYS A 55 24.88 17.25 -14.05
C LYS A 55 24.02 16.13 -14.63
N PRO A 56 22.90 16.45 -15.27
CA PRO A 56 22.09 15.43 -15.91
C PRO A 56 22.87 14.83 -17.09
N PRO A 57 22.82 13.50 -17.27
CA PRO A 57 23.50 12.84 -18.38
C PRO A 57 22.86 13.26 -19.71
N SER A 58 23.69 13.56 -20.72
CA SER A 58 23.22 13.69 -22.09
C SER A 58 22.97 12.29 -22.65
N LEU A 59 21.72 11.98 -22.97
CA LEU A 59 21.31 10.66 -23.45
C LEU A 59 20.75 10.77 -24.86
N GLU A 60 21.21 9.91 -25.76
CA GLU A 60 20.65 9.77 -27.11
C GLU A 60 19.48 8.79 -27.10
N ILE A 61 18.46 9.05 -27.91
CA ILE A 61 17.28 8.18 -28.03
C ILE A 61 17.63 7.02 -28.98
N ASP A 62 18.17 5.94 -28.40
CA ASP A 62 18.53 4.70 -29.09
C ASP A 62 17.92 3.47 -28.39
N GLU A 63 18.22 2.25 -28.84
CA GLU A 63 17.79 0.99 -28.22
C GLU A 63 18.13 0.93 -26.72
N HIS A 64 19.31 1.44 -26.34
CA HIS A 64 19.72 1.52 -24.93
C HIS A 64 18.80 2.43 -24.10
N TYR A 65 18.30 3.53 -24.68
CA TYR A 65 17.38 4.43 -24.02
C TYR A 65 16.03 3.76 -23.73
N MET A 66 15.53 2.91 -24.63
CA MET A 66 14.30 2.15 -24.37
C MET A 66 14.46 1.19 -23.19
N LEU A 67 15.64 0.57 -23.05
CA LEU A 67 15.96 -0.27 -21.91
C LEU A 67 16.02 0.53 -20.60
N LEU A 68 16.60 1.73 -20.62
CA LEU A 68 16.59 2.66 -19.49
C LEU A 68 15.17 3.09 -19.13
N ALA A 69 14.33 3.45 -20.10
CA ALA A 69 12.94 3.80 -19.85
C ALA A 69 12.16 2.65 -19.17
N PHE A 70 12.36 1.42 -19.63
CA PHE A 70 11.77 0.24 -19.01
C PHE A 70 12.28 0.01 -17.58
N LYS A 71 13.59 0.18 -17.35
CA LYS A 71 14.21 0.14 -16.01
C LYS A 71 13.55 1.16 -15.07
N GLU A 72 13.45 2.41 -15.48
CA GLU A 72 12.90 3.51 -14.68
C GLU A 72 11.44 3.23 -14.29
N ALA A 73 10.64 2.71 -15.23
CA ALA A 73 9.28 2.28 -14.96
C ALA A 73 9.24 1.15 -13.91
N LEU A 74 10.09 0.13 -14.04
CA LEU A 74 10.18 -0.96 -13.08
C LEU A 74 10.58 -0.50 -11.68
N VAL A 75 11.59 0.36 -11.55
CA VAL A 75 12.02 0.92 -10.25
C VAL A 75 10.86 1.67 -9.58
N GLY A 76 10.18 2.54 -10.34
CA GLY A 76 9.02 3.28 -9.84
C GLY A 76 7.88 2.36 -9.39
N LEU A 77 7.54 1.36 -10.21
CA LEU A 77 6.52 0.37 -9.89
C LEU A 77 6.88 -0.46 -8.65
N CYS A 78 8.13 -0.94 -8.53
CA CYS A 78 8.57 -1.74 -7.39
C CYS A 78 8.51 -0.96 -6.08
N LEU A 79 8.94 0.30 -6.07
CA LEU A 79 8.88 1.17 -4.90
C LEU A 79 7.43 1.42 -4.46
N GLY A 80 6.57 1.78 -5.41
CA GLY A 80 5.17 2.05 -5.09
C GLY A 80 4.41 0.79 -4.72
N LEU A 81 4.76 -0.37 -5.30
CA LEU A 81 4.21 -1.67 -4.91
C LEU A 81 4.59 -2.06 -3.47
N ILE A 82 5.85 -1.89 -3.05
CA ILE A 82 6.25 -2.13 -1.65
C ILE A 82 5.46 -1.22 -0.69
N ALA A 83 5.34 0.07 -1.03
CA ALA A 83 4.54 0.98 -0.23
C ALA A 83 3.06 0.57 -0.18
N TYR A 84 2.51 0.14 -1.31
CA TYR A 84 1.15 -0.38 -1.38
C TYR A 84 0.96 -1.63 -0.52
N MET A 85 1.85 -2.62 -0.61
CA MET A 85 1.77 -3.86 0.19
C MET A 85 1.71 -3.55 1.69
N MET A 86 2.57 -2.67 2.18
CA MET A 86 2.62 -2.35 3.61
C MET A 86 1.32 -1.70 4.09
N ILE A 87 0.75 -0.76 3.33
CA ILE A 87 -0.54 -0.13 3.69
C ILE A 87 -1.71 -1.10 3.46
N ALA A 88 -1.64 -1.99 2.48
CA ALA A 88 -2.64 -3.02 2.23
C ALA A 88 -2.80 -3.97 3.44
N ALA A 89 -1.77 -4.14 4.28
CA ALA A 89 -1.89 -4.87 5.55
C ALA A 89 -3.05 -4.37 6.41
N VAL A 90 -3.26 -3.04 6.45
CA VAL A 90 -4.34 -2.41 7.22
C VAL A 90 -5.72 -2.74 6.65
N GLN A 91 -5.85 -2.73 5.32
CA GLN A 91 -7.08 -3.09 4.64
C GLN A 91 -7.41 -4.58 4.80
N ILE A 92 -6.40 -5.45 4.72
CA ILE A 92 -6.54 -6.89 4.93
C ILE A 92 -6.94 -7.17 6.39
N ALA A 93 -6.36 -6.48 7.37
CA ALA A 93 -6.76 -6.60 8.77
C ALA A 93 -8.25 -6.29 8.96
N GLY A 94 -8.72 -5.19 8.38
CA GLY A 94 -10.15 -4.85 8.45
C GLY A 94 -11.03 -5.83 7.67
N SER A 95 -10.53 -6.43 6.59
CA SER A 95 -11.22 -7.52 5.87
C SER A 95 -11.40 -8.78 6.73
N PHE A 96 -10.40 -9.15 7.55
CA PHE A 96 -10.54 -10.25 8.50
C PHE A 96 -11.60 -9.96 9.58
N ILE A 97 -11.64 -8.70 10.04
CA ILE A 97 -12.66 -8.26 10.99
C ILE A 97 -14.05 -8.32 10.35
N ASP A 98 -14.23 -7.79 9.14
CA ASP A 98 -15.48 -7.85 8.37
C ASP A 98 -15.99 -9.28 8.20
N PHE A 99 -15.07 -10.18 7.84
CA PHE A 99 -15.38 -11.60 7.67
C PHE A 99 -15.90 -12.21 8.97
N GLN A 100 -15.22 -11.97 10.08
CA GLN A 100 -15.64 -12.51 11.37
C GLN A 100 -16.94 -11.88 11.89
N MET A 101 -17.18 -10.59 11.63
CA MET A 101 -18.44 -9.92 11.97
C MET A 101 -19.66 -10.53 11.25
N GLY A 102 -19.46 -11.14 10.09
CA GLY A 102 -20.53 -11.72 9.27
C GLY A 102 -21.08 -10.76 8.20
N PHE A 103 -20.47 -9.59 7.99
CA PHE A 103 -20.85 -8.69 6.89
C PHE A 103 -20.56 -9.27 5.50
N SER A 104 -19.66 -10.25 5.40
CA SER A 104 -19.43 -10.97 4.15
C SER A 104 -20.67 -11.73 3.64
N ILE A 105 -21.62 -12.08 4.51
CA ILE A 105 -22.88 -12.74 4.12
C ILE A 105 -23.82 -11.74 3.41
N ALA A 106 -23.82 -10.46 3.83
CA ALA A 106 -24.59 -9.41 3.15
C ALA A 106 -24.14 -9.23 1.69
N ASN A 107 -22.85 -9.35 1.42
CA ASN A 107 -22.27 -9.26 0.06
C ASN A 107 -22.67 -10.44 -0.85
N VAL A 108 -23.08 -11.58 -0.28
CA VAL A 108 -23.55 -12.75 -1.05
C VAL A 108 -25.05 -12.67 -1.35
N ILE A 109 -25.84 -12.01 -0.50
CA ILE A 109 -27.30 -11.95 -0.60
C ILE A 109 -27.76 -10.91 -1.63
N ASP A 110 -27.01 -9.82 -1.87
CA ASP A 110 -27.33 -8.85 -2.93
C ASP A 110 -26.10 -8.46 -3.78
N PRO A 111 -25.81 -9.23 -4.85
CA PRO A 111 -24.76 -8.90 -5.81
C PRO A 111 -25.15 -7.76 -6.77
N GLN A 112 -26.39 -7.26 -6.78
CA GLN A 112 -26.85 -6.24 -7.74
C GLN A 112 -26.25 -4.86 -7.48
N THR A 113 -25.81 -4.58 -6.25
CA THR A 113 -25.13 -3.31 -5.89
C THR A 113 -23.66 -3.27 -6.32
N GLY A 114 -23.07 -4.41 -6.71
CA GLY A 114 -21.66 -4.52 -7.11
C GLY A 114 -20.64 -4.20 -5.99
N ALA A 115 -21.09 -3.98 -4.76
CA ALA A 115 -20.23 -3.61 -3.63
C ALA A 115 -19.59 -4.85 -3.01
N GLN A 116 -18.52 -5.37 -3.63
CA GLN A 116 -17.69 -6.44 -3.07
C GLN A 116 -16.60 -5.95 -2.11
N SER A 117 -16.64 -4.68 -1.69
CA SER A 117 -15.60 -4.14 -0.80
C SER A 117 -15.96 -4.37 0.68
N PRO A 118 -15.06 -4.96 1.48
CA PRO A 118 -15.23 -5.07 2.92
C PRO A 118 -15.44 -3.69 3.57
N LEU A 119 -16.55 -3.50 4.29
CA LEU A 119 -16.97 -2.20 4.82
C LEU A 119 -16.01 -1.69 5.91
N ILE A 120 -15.71 -2.51 6.91
CA ILE A 120 -14.75 -2.19 7.97
C ILE A 120 -13.33 -2.11 7.41
N GLY A 121 -12.97 -2.98 6.47
CA GLY A 121 -11.72 -2.89 5.70
C GLY A 121 -11.53 -1.52 5.07
N GLN A 122 -12.54 -1.02 4.37
CA GLN A 122 -12.51 0.30 3.76
C GLN A 122 -12.51 1.44 4.79
N PHE A 123 -13.27 1.30 5.88
CA PHE A 123 -13.29 2.28 6.96
C PHE A 123 -11.92 2.44 7.62
N ILE A 124 -11.29 1.35 8.06
CA ILE A 124 -9.97 1.39 8.72
C ILE A 124 -8.89 1.87 7.73
N TYR A 125 -8.94 1.44 6.47
CA TYR A 125 -8.04 1.93 5.42
C TYR A 125 -8.15 3.45 5.22
N THR A 126 -9.38 3.97 5.14
CA THR A 126 -9.62 5.42 5.00
C THR A 126 -9.10 6.18 6.22
N MET A 127 -9.35 5.68 7.43
CA MET A 127 -8.81 6.26 8.67
C MET A 127 -7.29 6.26 8.69
N ALA A 128 -6.65 5.19 8.21
CA ALA A 128 -5.20 5.11 8.10
C ALA A 128 -4.65 6.15 7.10
N LEU A 129 -5.29 6.33 5.94
CA LEU A 129 -4.90 7.37 4.98
C LEU A 129 -5.07 8.79 5.54
N LEU A 130 -6.17 9.07 6.22
CA LEU A 130 -6.36 10.38 6.88
C LEU A 130 -5.31 10.62 7.97
N PHE A 131 -5.01 9.60 8.76
CA PHE A 131 -3.97 9.67 9.78
C PHE A 131 -2.58 9.89 9.15
N MET A 132 -2.26 9.20 8.06
CA MET A 132 -1.04 9.39 7.27
C MET A 132 -0.87 10.84 6.80
N LEU A 133 -1.94 11.46 6.32
CA LEU A 133 -1.95 12.88 5.95
C LEU A 133 -1.76 13.77 7.17
N SER A 134 -2.45 13.50 8.27
CA SER A 134 -2.36 14.27 9.51
C SER A 134 -0.97 14.30 10.13
N VAL A 135 -0.18 13.24 9.98
CA VAL A 135 1.19 13.16 10.51
C VAL A 135 2.26 13.44 9.45
N ASN A 136 1.87 13.92 8.27
CA ASN A 136 2.76 14.20 7.14
C ASN A 136 3.56 12.98 6.64
N ALA A 137 3.11 11.75 6.91
CA ALA A 137 3.80 10.53 6.48
C ALA A 137 3.83 10.34 4.95
N HIS A 138 2.98 11.05 4.20
CA HIS A 138 3.06 11.09 2.74
C HIS A 138 4.35 11.74 2.23
N HIS A 139 4.95 12.67 2.97
CA HIS A 139 6.26 13.23 2.62
C HIS A 139 7.33 12.14 2.63
N LEU A 140 7.25 11.17 3.54
CA LEU A 140 8.22 10.09 3.60
C LEU A 140 8.20 9.22 2.32
N LEU A 141 7.04 9.04 1.69
CA LEU A 141 6.94 8.33 0.41
C LEU A 141 7.56 9.14 -0.73
N LEU A 142 7.41 10.48 -0.70
CA LEU A 142 8.05 11.38 -1.66
C LEU A 142 9.57 11.40 -1.47
N ASP A 143 10.04 11.38 -0.23
CA ASP A 143 11.47 11.24 0.09
C ASP A 143 11.99 9.91 -0.44
N GLY A 144 11.24 8.82 -0.29
CA GLY A 144 11.62 7.50 -0.81
C GLY A 144 11.86 7.47 -2.33
N ILE A 145 10.98 8.10 -3.11
CA ILE A 145 11.17 8.20 -4.57
C ILE A 145 12.31 9.18 -4.91
N TYR A 146 12.46 10.28 -4.17
CA TYR A 146 13.56 11.21 -4.36
C TYR A 146 14.93 10.56 -4.11
N TYR A 147 15.11 9.88 -2.98
CA TYR A 147 16.34 9.14 -2.66
C TYR A 147 16.61 8.01 -3.64
N SER A 148 15.59 7.46 -4.32
CA SER A 148 15.81 6.43 -5.35
C SER A 148 16.78 6.86 -6.45
N PHE A 149 16.83 8.16 -6.79
CA PHE A 149 17.76 8.68 -7.80
C PHE A 149 19.21 8.71 -7.32
N GLN A 150 19.43 8.70 -6.00
CA GLN A 150 20.76 8.61 -5.40
C GLN A 150 21.28 7.17 -5.36
N TYR A 151 20.39 6.19 -5.16
CA TYR A 151 20.76 4.77 -5.15
C TYR A 151 20.84 4.17 -6.56
N ILE A 152 19.98 4.63 -7.47
CA ILE A 152 19.88 4.14 -8.84
C ILE A 152 19.84 5.36 -9.75
N SER A 153 21.00 5.70 -10.31
CA SER A 153 21.13 6.84 -11.23
C SER A 153 20.40 6.55 -12.54
N VAL A 154 20.00 7.63 -13.23
CA VAL A 154 19.14 7.54 -14.42
C VAL A 154 19.88 6.88 -15.59
N ASP A 155 21.19 7.12 -15.71
CA ASP A 155 22.13 6.58 -16.69
C ASP A 155 22.72 5.21 -16.32
N GLN A 156 22.48 4.73 -15.11
CA GLN A 156 23.01 3.46 -14.65
C GLN A 156 22.41 2.27 -15.43
N ALA A 157 23.23 1.26 -15.68
CA ALA A 157 22.83 -0.01 -16.29
C ALA A 157 21.73 -0.73 -15.49
N PHE A 158 21.13 -1.76 -16.09
CA PHE A 158 19.99 -2.48 -15.52
C PHE A 158 20.29 -2.99 -14.10
N PRO A 159 19.44 -2.71 -13.11
CA PRO A 159 19.66 -3.13 -11.73
C PRO A 159 19.61 -4.65 -11.59
N ASN A 160 20.19 -5.16 -10.50
CA ASN A 160 20.23 -6.60 -10.17
C ASN A 160 18.87 -7.14 -9.67
N PHE A 161 17.79 -6.91 -10.44
CA PHE A 161 16.46 -7.48 -10.16
C PHE A 161 16.42 -9.01 -10.25
N GLY A 162 17.40 -9.63 -10.91
CA GLY A 162 17.51 -11.08 -11.06
C GLY A 162 18.22 -11.80 -9.90
N ASP A 163 18.71 -11.08 -8.88
CA ASP A 163 19.35 -11.71 -7.71
C ASP A 163 18.28 -12.43 -6.86
N GLU A 164 18.60 -13.63 -6.37
CA GLU A 164 17.76 -14.42 -5.45
C GLU A 164 17.36 -13.60 -4.22
N LYS A 165 18.24 -12.68 -3.79
CA LYS A 165 17.99 -11.77 -2.67
C LYS A 165 16.79 -10.85 -2.92
N PHE A 166 16.58 -10.40 -4.15
CA PHE A 166 15.45 -9.53 -4.50
C PHE A 166 14.13 -10.30 -4.36
N ALA A 167 14.05 -11.48 -4.96
CA ALA A 167 12.86 -12.34 -4.86
C ALA A 167 12.55 -12.71 -3.41
N TYR A 168 13.57 -13.07 -2.63
CA TYR A 168 13.43 -13.35 -1.20
C TYR A 168 12.95 -12.13 -0.42
N PHE A 169 13.46 -10.93 -0.71
CA PHE A 169 13.05 -9.69 -0.06
C PHE A 169 11.58 -9.35 -0.31
N ILE A 170 11.12 -9.52 -1.55
CA ILE A 170 9.71 -9.31 -1.92
C ILE A 170 8.81 -10.32 -1.20
N ALA A 171 9.19 -11.60 -1.18
CA ALA A 171 8.44 -12.64 -0.47
C ALA A 171 8.39 -12.37 1.05
N LYS A 172 9.49 -11.91 1.65
CA LYS A 172 9.56 -11.52 3.06
C LYS A 172 8.65 -10.32 3.35
N SER A 173 8.65 -9.32 2.48
CA SER A 173 7.80 -8.12 2.61
C SER A 173 6.31 -8.49 2.52
N PHE A 174 5.97 -9.38 1.59
CA PHE A 174 4.62 -9.93 1.45
C PHE A 174 4.19 -10.73 2.69
N ASN A 175 5.07 -11.57 3.25
CA ASN A 175 4.80 -12.29 4.49
C ASN A 175 4.58 -11.34 5.68
N ALA A 176 5.41 -10.29 5.79
CA ALA A 176 5.28 -9.27 6.83
C ALA A 176 3.91 -8.56 6.76
N MET A 177 3.43 -8.23 5.56
CA MET A 177 2.09 -7.68 5.35
C MET A 177 0.99 -8.57 5.97
N PHE A 178 1.04 -9.90 5.73
CA PHE A 178 0.06 -10.83 6.31
C PHE A 178 0.17 -10.95 7.83
N ILE A 179 1.39 -10.99 8.37
CA ILE A 179 1.62 -11.04 9.81
C ILE A 179 1.03 -9.80 10.48
N ILE A 180 1.32 -8.60 9.94
CA ILE A 180 0.79 -7.34 10.45
C ILE A 180 -0.73 -7.34 10.37
N ALA A 181 -1.30 -7.75 9.23
CA ALA A 181 -2.75 -7.82 9.06
C ALA A 181 -3.41 -8.73 10.09
N PHE A 182 -2.84 -9.92 10.31
CA PHE A 182 -3.32 -10.88 11.28
C PHE A 182 -3.23 -10.32 12.71
N GLN A 183 -2.05 -9.82 13.13
CA GLN A 183 -1.83 -9.25 14.46
C GLN A 183 -2.76 -8.07 14.75
N MET A 184 -2.97 -7.20 13.75
CA MET A 184 -3.86 -6.05 13.87
C MET A 184 -5.32 -6.47 14.02
N SER A 185 -5.76 -7.52 13.32
CA SER A 185 -7.13 -8.03 13.40
C SER A 185 -7.39 -8.92 14.63
N ALA A 186 -6.33 -9.54 15.18
CA ALA A 186 -6.38 -10.56 16.22
C ALA A 186 -7.25 -10.20 17.45
N PRO A 187 -7.15 -9.02 18.10
CA PRO A 187 -7.94 -8.74 19.30
C PRO A 187 -9.45 -8.75 19.04
N VAL A 188 -9.88 -8.22 17.88
CA VAL A 188 -11.28 -8.17 17.48
C VAL A 188 -11.75 -9.55 17.02
N VAL A 189 -10.97 -10.22 16.16
CA VAL A 189 -11.31 -11.55 15.62
C VAL A 189 -11.37 -12.60 16.73
N ALA A 190 -10.42 -12.59 17.67
CA ALA A 190 -10.42 -13.51 18.81
C ALA A 190 -11.63 -13.29 19.73
N SER A 191 -12.03 -12.03 19.95
CA SER A 191 -13.23 -11.72 20.74
C SER A 191 -14.49 -12.23 20.06
N LEU A 192 -14.60 -12.07 18.74
CA LEU A 192 -15.74 -12.59 17.97
C LEU A 192 -15.75 -14.12 17.88
N PHE A 193 -14.58 -14.75 17.86
CA PHE A 193 -14.47 -16.21 17.97
C PHE A 193 -15.03 -16.71 19.31
N LEU A 194 -14.77 -16.01 20.42
CA LEU A 194 -15.39 -16.34 21.71
C LEU A 194 -16.91 -16.15 21.69
N VAL A 195 -17.41 -15.12 21.00
CA VAL A 195 -18.85 -14.94 20.77
C VAL A 195 -19.44 -16.11 19.99
N ASP A 196 -18.77 -16.58 18.94
CA ASP A 196 -19.21 -17.77 18.18
C ASP A 196 -19.26 -19.03 19.03
N LEU A 197 -18.28 -19.22 19.91
CA LEU A 197 -18.27 -20.34 20.85
C LEU A 197 -19.43 -20.24 21.85
N ALA A 198 -19.68 -19.05 22.40
CA ALA A 198 -20.80 -18.80 23.30
C ALA A 198 -22.15 -19.05 22.62
N LEU A 199 -22.34 -18.54 21.40
CA LEU A 199 -23.54 -18.76 20.59
C LEU A 199 -23.73 -20.24 20.27
N GLY A 200 -22.65 -20.97 19.96
CA GLY A 200 -22.70 -22.41 19.71
C GLY A 200 -23.14 -23.22 20.94
N ILE A 201 -22.74 -22.81 22.15
CA ILE A 201 -23.24 -23.41 23.39
C ILE A 201 -24.73 -23.11 23.57
N VAL A 202 -25.14 -21.84 23.40
CA VAL A 202 -26.55 -21.43 23.52
C VAL A 202 -27.44 -22.17 22.51
N ALA A 203 -26.96 -22.38 21.29
CA ALA A 203 -27.66 -23.14 20.25
C ALA A 203 -27.97 -24.59 20.67
N ARG A 204 -27.04 -25.22 21.39
CA ARG A 204 -27.23 -26.57 21.95
C ARG A 204 -28.20 -26.57 23.13
N THR A 205 -28.14 -25.56 23.98
CA THR A 205 -28.99 -25.47 25.18
C THR A 205 -30.43 -25.04 24.85
N VAL A 206 -30.62 -24.16 23.87
CA VAL A 206 -31.93 -23.64 23.44
C VAL A 206 -32.07 -23.86 21.92
N PRO A 207 -32.44 -25.07 21.47
CA PRO A 207 -32.50 -25.41 20.05
C PRO A 207 -33.55 -24.62 19.24
N GLN A 208 -34.53 -24.03 19.94
CA GLN A 208 -35.58 -23.22 19.33
C GLN A 208 -35.07 -21.82 18.94
N LEU A 209 -33.89 -21.41 19.42
CA LEU A 209 -33.31 -20.11 19.12
C LEU A 209 -32.62 -20.14 17.76
N ASN A 210 -33.05 -19.28 16.85
CA ASN A 210 -32.35 -19.09 15.59
C ASN A 210 -31.06 -18.28 15.81
N VAL A 211 -29.94 -19.00 15.85
CA VAL A 211 -28.61 -18.43 16.11
C VAL A 211 -28.21 -17.39 15.09
N PHE A 212 -28.69 -17.47 13.84
CA PHE A 212 -28.41 -16.43 12.85
C PHE A 212 -29.11 -15.10 13.18
N VAL A 213 -30.35 -15.18 13.69
CA VAL A 213 -31.15 -13.98 14.02
C VAL A 213 -30.57 -13.24 15.22
N VAL A 214 -30.08 -13.96 16.23
CA VAL A 214 -29.51 -13.36 17.44
C VAL A 214 -28.01 -13.10 17.31
N GLY A 215 -27.30 -14.00 16.63
CA GLY A 215 -25.85 -13.99 16.54
C GLY A 215 -25.30 -12.82 15.74
N LEU A 216 -25.90 -12.49 14.60
CA LEU A 216 -25.41 -11.39 13.76
C LEU A 216 -25.51 -10.01 14.46
N PRO A 217 -26.65 -9.61 15.06
CA PRO A 217 -26.71 -8.39 15.87
C PRO A 217 -25.71 -8.38 17.04
N LEU A 218 -25.54 -9.52 17.72
CA LEU A 218 -24.59 -9.62 18.83
C LEU A 218 -23.13 -9.46 18.37
N LYS A 219 -22.74 -10.15 17.29
CA LYS A 219 -21.39 -10.05 16.72
C LYS A 219 -21.09 -8.63 16.28
N ILE A 220 -22.04 -7.96 15.63
CA ILE A 220 -21.92 -6.55 15.24
C ILE A 220 -21.75 -5.65 16.48
N ALA A 221 -22.56 -5.82 17.52
CA ALA A 221 -22.46 -4.99 18.72
C ALA A 221 -21.09 -5.16 19.43
N VAL A 222 -20.66 -6.41 19.63
CA VAL A 222 -19.38 -6.72 20.28
C VAL A 222 -18.22 -6.21 19.43
N SER A 223 -18.29 -6.36 18.10
CA SER A 223 -17.22 -5.95 17.22
C SER A 223 -17.02 -4.43 17.19
N PHE A 224 -18.10 -3.64 17.19
CA PHE A 224 -18.01 -2.18 17.29
C PHE A 224 -17.40 -1.74 18.62
N ILE A 225 -17.80 -2.37 19.74
CA ILE A 225 -17.19 -2.10 21.06
C ILE A 225 -15.68 -2.40 21.01
N MET A 226 -15.30 -3.56 20.48
CA MET A 226 -13.90 -3.96 20.37
C MET A 226 -13.11 -3.03 19.44
N LEU A 227 -13.68 -2.56 18.33
CA LEU A 227 -13.05 -1.58 17.45
C LEU A 227 -12.80 -0.26 18.16
N ILE A 228 -13.78 0.25 18.92
CA ILE A 228 -13.63 1.50 19.69
C ILE A 228 -12.50 1.35 20.72
N VAL A 229 -12.48 0.25 21.46
CA VAL A 229 -11.44 -0.04 22.47
C VAL A 229 -10.06 -0.18 21.82
N CYS A 230 -9.98 -0.88 20.69
CA CYS A 230 -8.71 -1.13 19.99
C CYS A 230 -8.26 0.04 19.10
N MET A 231 -9.07 1.10 18.93
CA MET A 231 -8.79 2.16 17.95
C MET A 231 -7.44 2.86 18.22
N SER A 232 -7.12 3.10 19.48
CA SER A 232 -5.83 3.69 19.87
C SER A 232 -4.65 2.79 19.46
N VAL A 233 -4.77 1.48 19.70
CA VAL A 233 -3.76 0.49 19.31
C VAL A 233 -3.63 0.41 17.80
N ILE A 234 -4.74 0.42 17.07
CA ILE A 234 -4.79 0.46 15.60
C ILE A 234 -3.96 1.63 15.06
N PHE A 235 -4.13 2.85 15.59
CA PHE A 235 -3.35 4.00 15.15
C PHE A 235 -1.85 3.87 15.44
N VAL A 236 -1.48 3.29 16.59
CA VAL A 236 -0.07 3.00 16.91
C VAL A 236 0.51 2.00 15.91
N VAL A 237 -0.20 0.93 15.59
CA VAL A 237 0.22 -0.06 14.59
C VAL A 237 0.34 0.59 13.21
N VAL A 238 -0.63 1.39 12.79
CA VAL A 238 -0.59 2.12 11.52
C VAL A 238 0.62 3.05 11.43
N ARG A 239 0.96 3.76 12.51
CA ARG A 239 2.19 4.56 12.56
C ARG A 239 3.45 3.71 12.35
N ASN A 240 3.52 2.55 12.98
CA ASN A 240 4.65 1.62 12.84
C ASN A 240 4.72 1.06 11.42
N VAL A 241 3.58 0.79 10.78
CA VAL A 241 3.51 0.40 9.37
C VAL A 241 4.09 1.49 8.48
N PHE A 242 3.79 2.77 8.73
CA PHE A 242 4.39 3.86 7.94
C PHE A 242 5.92 3.90 8.06
N SER A 243 6.47 3.76 9.27
CA SER A 243 7.93 3.67 9.43
C SER A 243 8.53 2.45 8.74
N LEU A 244 7.86 1.29 8.84
CA LEU A 244 8.29 0.05 8.20
C LEU A 244 8.28 0.17 6.68
N THR A 245 7.29 0.87 6.10
CA THR A 245 7.23 1.13 4.66
C THR A 245 8.51 1.81 4.18
N ILE A 246 8.97 2.84 4.88
CA ILE A 246 10.17 3.60 4.49
C ILE A 246 11.42 2.77 4.64
N GLU A 247 11.55 2.04 5.74
CA GLU A 247 12.66 1.12 5.94
C GLU A 247 12.70 0.06 4.83
N THR A 248 11.55 -0.49 4.44
CA THR A 248 11.44 -1.48 3.38
C THR A 248 11.78 -0.89 2.01
N MET A 249 11.31 0.32 1.69
CA MET A 249 11.69 1.03 0.47
C MET A 249 13.20 1.28 0.40
N ARG A 250 13.81 1.74 1.50
CA ARG A 250 15.26 1.94 1.57
C ARG A 250 16.04 0.64 1.41
N ASN A 251 15.61 -0.44 2.07
CA ASN A 251 16.25 -1.74 1.97
C ASN A 251 16.12 -2.32 0.54
N LEU A 252 14.99 -2.10 -0.13
CA LEU A 252 14.81 -2.43 -1.54
C LEU A 252 15.83 -1.68 -2.41
N LEU A 253 15.96 -0.36 -2.21
CA LEU A 253 16.92 0.45 -2.95
C LEU A 253 18.37 0.05 -2.69
N ALA A 254 18.72 -0.27 -1.44
CA ALA A 254 20.06 -0.72 -1.10
C ALA A 254 20.41 -2.10 -1.67
N LEU A 255 19.40 -2.95 -1.90
CA LEU A 255 19.57 -4.28 -2.49
C LEU A 255 19.67 -4.23 -4.02
N VAL A 256 18.90 -3.33 -4.64
CA VAL A 256 18.80 -3.20 -6.10
C VAL A 256 19.84 -2.22 -6.66
N GLY A 257 20.17 -1.18 -5.90
CA GLY A 257 21.20 -0.21 -6.22
C GLY A 257 22.58 -0.86 -6.18
N VAL A 258 23.37 -0.64 -7.23
CA VAL A 258 24.78 -1.03 -7.24
C VAL A 258 25.54 0.10 -6.56
N SER A 259 26.00 -0.15 -5.34
CA SER A 259 27.03 0.66 -4.68
C SER A 259 28.38 0.51 -5.39
#